data_AF-A0AAP3YCT5-F1
#
_entry.id   AF-A0AAP3YCT5-F1
#
_cell.length_a   1.000
_cell.length_b   1.000
_cell.length_c   1.000
_cell.angle_alpha   90.00
_cell.angle_beta   90.00
_cell.angle_gamma   90.00
#
_symmetry.space_group_name_H-M   'P 1'
#
loop_
_entity.id
_entity.type
_entity.pdbx_description
1 polymer ?
#
loop_
_entity_poly.entity_id
_entity_poly.type
_entity_poly.pdbx_seq_one_letter_code
_entity_poly.pdbx_strand_id
1 'polypeptide(L)'
;MVKYVKLDVPKANLHPLRITQGWKVNYNHFVEIDPRTLEPNDDSWFLFTDSLLQLYHEQSSITLDLGWVPDISPEGNYLVLIVKNNDWEDPIKEFSSDDYKKVILYIEYYLKQVTTTWWK
;
A
#
# COMPACT_ATOMS: atom_id res chain seq x y z
N MET A 1 32.23 -13.97 -12.37
CA MET A 1 32.25 -12.66 -11.68
C MET A 1 30.84 -12.09 -11.74
N VAL A 2 30.16 -11.98 -10.60
CA VAL A 2 28.87 -11.27 -10.54
C VAL A 2 29.19 -9.78 -10.58
N LYS A 3 28.77 -9.08 -11.64
CA LYS A 3 28.82 -7.63 -11.69
C LYS A 3 27.68 -7.09 -10.83
N TYR A 4 28.00 -6.51 -9.68
CA TYR A 4 27.05 -5.71 -8.94
C TYR A 4 26.75 -4.45 -9.75
N VAL A 5 25.55 -4.38 -10.32
CA VAL A 5 25.05 -3.13 -10.90
C VAL A 5 24.58 -2.29 -9.72
N LYS A 6 25.23 -1.15 -9.52
CA LYS A 6 24.74 -0.14 -8.59
C LYS A 6 23.56 0.52 -9.27
N LEU A 7 22.35 0.11 -8.91
CA LEU A 7 21.14 0.81 -9.33
C LEU A 7 21.10 2.13 -8.57
N ASP A 8 21.11 3.25 -9.28
CA ASP A 8 20.79 4.55 -8.71
C ASP A 8 19.27 4.59 -8.51
N VAL A 9 18.81 3.92 -7.44
CA VAL A 9 17.40 3.91 -7.07
C VAL A 9 17.01 5.34 -6.67
N PRO A 10 15.99 5.94 -7.29
CA PRO A 10 15.53 7.27 -6.92
C PRO A 10 15.25 7.35 -5.42
N LYS A 11 15.82 8.35 -4.75
CA LYS A 11 15.43 8.67 -3.37
C LYS A 11 14.05 9.32 -3.42
N ALA A 12 13.01 8.54 -3.15
CA ALA A 12 11.66 9.03 -3.00
C ALA A 12 11.27 9.12 -1.52
N ASN A 13 10.50 10.15 -1.17
CA ASN A 13 9.81 10.21 0.12
C ASN A 13 8.67 9.18 0.14
N LEU A 14 8.17 8.86 1.33
CA LEU A 14 6.96 8.06 1.50
C LEU A 14 5.76 8.97 1.69
N HIS A 15 4.59 8.56 1.17
CA HIS A 15 3.36 9.29 1.39
C HIS A 15 3.04 9.40 2.89
N PRO A 16 2.68 10.61 3.39
CA PRO A 16 2.25 10.76 4.77
C PRO A 16 0.90 10.06 4.97
N LEU A 17 0.82 9.23 6.01
CA LEU A 17 -0.40 8.54 6.42
C LEU A 17 -0.71 8.85 7.89
N ARG A 18 -1.97 9.21 8.17
CA ARG A 18 -2.48 9.29 9.54
C ARG A 18 -2.85 7.90 10.04
N ILE A 19 -1.90 7.25 10.70
CA ILE A 19 -2.09 5.94 11.30
C ILE A 19 -2.57 6.11 12.75
N THR A 20 -3.75 5.58 13.07
CA THR A 20 -4.29 5.60 14.43
C THR A 20 -3.52 4.64 15.35
N GLN A 21 -3.60 4.86 16.67
CA GLN A 21 -2.90 4.03 17.66
C GLN A 21 -3.33 2.55 17.56
N GLY A 22 -2.38 1.63 17.77
CA GLY A 22 -2.64 0.18 17.78
C GLY A 22 -2.26 -0.54 16.48
N TRP A 23 -1.99 0.20 15.41
CA TRP A 23 -1.48 -0.35 14.16
C TRP A 23 0.05 -0.50 14.19
N LYS A 24 0.52 -1.69 13.86
CA LYS A 24 1.92 -1.98 13.57
C LYS A 24 2.18 -1.80 12.08
N VAL A 25 3.25 -1.13 11.72
CA VAL A 25 3.76 -1.08 10.34
C VAL A 25 4.67 -2.28 10.14
N ASN A 26 4.30 -3.22 9.26
CA ASN A 26 5.16 -4.36 8.92
C ASN A 26 6.20 -3.93 7.87
N TYR A 27 5.78 -3.22 6.83
CA TYR A 27 6.64 -2.55 5.84
C TYR A 27 5.92 -1.36 5.21
N ASN A 28 6.68 -0.42 4.63
CA ASN A 28 6.18 0.72 3.88
C ASN A 28 7.16 1.13 2.78
N HIS A 29 6.71 0.95 1.54
CA HIS A 29 7.32 1.32 0.27
C HIS A 29 6.38 2.22 -0.56
N PHE A 30 5.32 2.77 0.03
CA PHE A 30 4.35 3.63 -0.65
C PHE A 30 4.94 5.04 -0.86
N VAL A 31 5.68 5.18 -1.98
CA VAL A 31 6.45 6.37 -2.34
C VAL A 31 5.59 7.53 -2.86
N GLU A 32 6.06 8.76 -2.67
CA GLU A 32 5.42 10.00 -3.16
C GLU A 32 5.60 10.21 -4.67
N ILE A 33 5.11 9.27 -5.47
CA ILE A 33 5.10 9.34 -6.93
C ILE A 33 3.66 9.19 -7.41
N ASP A 34 3.19 10.12 -8.24
CA ASP A 34 1.87 9.99 -8.87
C ASP A 34 2.01 9.11 -10.13
N PRO A 35 1.51 7.86 -10.13
CA PRO A 35 1.66 6.97 -11.28
C PRO A 35 1.01 7.53 -12.55
N ARG A 36 0.01 8.40 -12.42
CA ARG A 36 -0.69 9.03 -13.56
C ARG A 36 0.15 10.08 -14.27
N THR A 37 1.32 10.42 -13.72
CA THR A 37 2.28 11.36 -14.31
C THR A 37 3.50 10.69 -14.91
N LEU A 38 3.62 9.36 -14.75
CA LEU A 38 4.71 8.58 -15.30
C LEU A 38 4.44 8.22 -16.75
N GLU A 39 5.50 8.23 -17.56
CA GLU A 39 5.46 7.69 -18.92
C GLU A 39 5.49 6.14 -18.86
N PRO A 40 4.91 5.42 -19.85
CA PRO A 40 4.88 3.96 -19.84
C PRO A 40 6.25 3.26 -19.77
N ASN A 41 7.32 3.94 -20.19
CA ASN A 41 8.69 3.43 -20.19
C ASN A 41 9.57 4.02 -19.07
N ASP A 42 8.98 4.65 -18.05
CA ASP A 42 9.70 5.22 -16.92
C ASP A 42 10.23 4.12 -15.98
N ASP A 43 11.51 4.16 -15.61
CA ASP A 43 12.10 3.19 -14.69
C ASP A 43 11.47 3.26 -13.28
N SER A 44 10.75 4.33 -12.95
CA SER A 44 10.05 4.45 -11.66
C SER A 44 8.99 3.37 -11.45
N TRP A 45 8.51 2.69 -12.50
CA TRP A 45 7.62 1.54 -12.38
C TRP A 45 8.21 0.42 -11.52
N PHE A 46 9.54 0.29 -11.38
CA PHE A 46 10.20 -0.64 -10.46
C PHE A 46 9.87 -0.40 -8.97
N LEU A 47 9.29 0.75 -8.62
CA LEU A 47 8.86 1.09 -7.27
C LEU A 47 7.39 0.71 -6.99
N PHE A 48 6.64 0.27 -8.02
CA PHE A 48 5.22 -0.05 -7.94
C PHE A 48 5.02 -1.56 -7.90
N THR A 49 5.18 -2.13 -6.71
CA THR A 49 5.14 -3.59 -6.49
C THR A 49 3.83 -4.12 -5.92
N ASP A 50 3.61 -5.43 -5.98
CA ASP A 50 2.47 -6.08 -5.30
C ASP A 50 2.44 -5.84 -3.78
N SER A 51 3.57 -5.42 -3.19
CA SER A 51 3.77 -5.22 -1.76
C SER A 51 4.28 -3.81 -1.45
N LEU A 52 3.37 -2.83 -1.34
CA LEU A 52 3.72 -1.43 -1.07
C LEU A 52 3.58 -1.04 0.39
N LEU A 53 2.57 -1.51 1.10
CA LEU A 53 2.36 -1.17 2.51
C LEU A 53 1.57 -2.28 3.18
N GLN A 54 2.01 -2.67 4.38
CA GLN A 54 1.22 -3.56 5.22
C GLN A 54 1.16 -3.05 6.65
N LEU A 55 -0.06 -2.92 7.13
CA LEU A 55 -0.39 -2.51 8.49
C LEU A 55 -1.15 -3.64 9.18
N TYR A 56 -0.82 -3.91 10.43
CA TYR A 56 -1.46 -4.96 11.22
C TYR A 56 -2.00 -4.40 12.53
N HIS A 57 -3.26 -4.67 12.83
CA HIS A 57 -3.90 -4.32 14.09
C HIS A 57 -4.16 -5.60 14.90
N GLU A 58 -3.31 -5.85 15.89
CA GLU A 58 -3.27 -7.10 16.65
C GLU A 58 -4.58 -7.40 17.37
N GLN A 59 -5.16 -6.41 18.07
CA GLN A 59 -6.36 -6.59 18.88
C GLN A 59 -7.58 -7.03 18.05
N SER A 60 -7.64 -6.61 16.79
CA SER A 60 -8.72 -6.98 15.88
C SER A 60 -8.29 -8.02 14.86
N SER A 61 -7.07 -8.54 14.89
CA SER A 61 -6.53 -9.46 13.88
C SER A 61 -6.82 -8.99 12.44
N ILE A 62 -6.72 -7.68 12.17
CA ILE A 62 -6.95 -7.09 10.85
C ILE A 62 -5.60 -6.72 10.24
N THR A 63 -5.43 -7.11 8.98
CA THR A 63 -4.35 -6.66 8.10
C THR A 63 -4.95 -5.70 7.07
N LEU A 64 -4.35 -4.53 6.91
CA LEU A 64 -4.53 -3.70 5.73
C LEU A 64 -3.29 -3.89 4.87
N ASP A 65 -3.50 -4.33 3.63
CA ASP A 65 -2.45 -4.56 2.65
C ASP A 65 -2.68 -3.67 1.43
N LEU A 66 -1.61 -3.10 0.90
CA LEU A 66 -1.62 -2.26 -0.29
C LEU A 66 -0.54 -2.77 -1.24
N GLY A 67 -0.94 -3.02 -2.48
CA GLY A 67 -0.07 -3.34 -3.59
C GLY A 67 -0.40 -2.53 -4.84
N TRP A 68 0.38 -2.74 -5.88
CA TRP A 68 0.14 -2.30 -7.25
C TRP A 68 -0.04 -3.52 -8.15
N VAL A 69 -1.14 -3.59 -8.89
CA VAL A 69 -1.52 -4.79 -9.67
C VAL A 69 -2.02 -4.40 -11.07
N PRO A 70 -1.50 -5.00 -12.16
CA PRO A 70 -0.29 -5.83 -12.19
C PRO A 70 0.98 -5.09 -11.74
N ASP A 71 1.91 -5.85 -11.18
CA ASP A 71 3.21 -5.37 -10.67
C ASP A 71 4.09 -4.81 -11.82
N ILE A 72 4.86 -3.75 -11.53
CA ILE A 72 5.81 -3.09 -12.45
C ILE A 72 5.18 -2.74 -13.81
N SER A 73 3.92 -2.28 -13.80
CA SER A 73 3.17 -2.03 -15.03
C SER A 73 2.46 -0.68 -15.01
N PRO A 74 2.54 0.10 -16.11
CA PRO A 74 1.79 1.34 -16.26
C PRO A 74 0.28 1.14 -16.34
N GLU A 75 -0.17 -0.08 -16.65
CA GLU A 75 -1.58 -0.49 -16.64
C GLU A 75 -2.07 -0.92 -15.25
N GLY A 76 -1.18 -0.93 -14.26
CA GLY A 76 -1.53 -1.29 -12.90
C GLY A 76 -2.38 -0.26 -12.18
N ASN A 77 -2.91 -0.68 -11.04
CA ASN A 77 -3.64 0.18 -10.10
C ASN A 77 -3.22 -0.19 -8.68
N TYR A 78 -3.35 0.76 -7.75
CA TYR A 78 -3.29 0.40 -6.35
C TYR A 78 -4.44 -0.55 -6.02
N LEU A 79 -4.17 -1.56 -5.22
CA LEU A 79 -5.15 -2.49 -4.67
C LEU A 79 -4.98 -2.49 -3.15
N VAL A 80 -6.01 -2.04 -2.44
CA VAL A 80 -6.09 -2.08 -0.98
C VAL A 80 -7.00 -3.22 -0.57
N LEU A 81 -6.47 -4.13 0.25
CA LEU A 81 -7.22 -5.23 0.87
C LEU A 81 -7.29 -5.03 2.37
N ILE A 82 -8.48 -5.27 2.95
CA ILE A 82 -8.67 -5.36 4.41
C ILE A 82 -9.05 -6.79 4.73
N VAL A 83 -8.12 -7.49 5.37
CA VAL A 83 -8.19 -8.93 5.62
C VAL A 83 -8.30 -9.17 7.12
N LYS A 84 -9.17 -10.10 7.52
CA LYS A 84 -9.35 -10.52 8.91
C LYS A 84 -8.85 -11.94 9.08
N ASN A 85 -8.11 -12.17 10.16
CA ASN A 85 -7.58 -13.50 10.51
C ASN A 85 -6.77 -14.15 9.37
N ASN A 86 -6.13 -13.36 8.52
CA ASN A 86 -5.39 -13.82 7.34
C ASN A 86 -6.23 -14.59 6.30
N ASP A 87 -7.54 -14.33 6.23
CA ASP A 87 -8.41 -14.91 5.20
C ASP A 87 -8.31 -14.10 3.89
N TRP A 88 -7.24 -14.33 3.13
CA TRP A 88 -6.93 -13.59 1.90
C TRP A 88 -7.88 -13.89 0.74
N GLU A 89 -8.58 -15.03 0.79
CA GLU A 89 -9.54 -15.43 -0.24
C GLU A 89 -10.88 -14.68 -0.11
N ASP A 90 -11.19 -14.17 1.09
CA ASP A 90 -12.41 -13.39 1.39
C ASP A 90 -12.08 -12.10 2.16
N PRO A 91 -11.45 -11.10 1.49
CA PRO A 91 -11.15 -9.83 2.13
C PRO A 91 -12.46 -9.11 2.52
N ILE A 92 -12.52 -8.57 3.74
CA ILE A 92 -13.70 -7.82 4.23
C ILE A 92 -13.97 -6.62 3.34
N LYS A 93 -12.90 -6.02 2.81
CA LYS A 93 -12.96 -4.89 1.89
C LYS A 93 -11.86 -4.98 0.84
N GLU A 94 -12.23 -4.51 -0.34
CA GLU A 94 -11.35 -4.32 -1.48
C GLU A 94 -11.58 -2.92 -2.05
N PHE A 95 -10.51 -2.26 -2.49
CA PHE A 95 -10.58 -0.98 -3.18
C PHE A 95 -9.42 -0.84 -4.15
N SER A 96 -9.71 -0.33 -5.35
CA SER A 96 -8.69 -0.08 -6.36
C SER A 96 -8.80 1.33 -6.96
N SER A 97 -7.64 1.94 -7.22
CA SER A 97 -7.52 3.22 -7.93
C SER A 97 -6.07 3.46 -8.35
N ASP A 98 -5.87 4.23 -9.41
CA ASP A 98 -4.59 4.85 -9.79
C ASP A 98 -4.30 6.18 -9.03
N ASP A 99 -5.27 6.70 -8.27
CA ASP A 99 -5.17 7.98 -7.57
C ASP A 99 -4.73 7.77 -6.11
N TYR A 100 -3.44 8.00 -5.83
CA TYR A 100 -2.88 7.85 -4.48
C TYR A 100 -3.65 8.65 -3.43
N LYS A 101 -4.28 9.78 -3.78
CA LYS A 101 -5.06 10.59 -2.83
C LYS A 101 -6.31 9.85 -2.38
N LYS A 102 -6.99 9.16 -3.29
CA LYS A 102 -8.15 8.32 -2.95
C LYS A 102 -7.73 7.12 -2.11
N VAL A 103 -6.58 6.51 -2.44
CA VAL A 103 -5.98 5.42 -1.68
C VAL A 103 -5.67 5.85 -0.24
N ILE A 104 -5.00 6.98 -0.04
CA ILE A 104 -4.72 7.53 1.29
C ILE A 104 -6.02 7.76 2.08
N LEU A 105 -7.02 8.41 1.47
CA LEU A 105 -8.31 8.66 2.13
C LEU A 105 -9.01 7.36 2.53
N TYR A 106 -8.97 6.35 1.67
CA TYR A 106 -9.54 5.03 1.94
C TYR A 106 -8.83 4.35 3.11
N ILE A 107 -7.50 4.30 3.07
CA ILE A 107 -6.66 3.72 4.13
C ILE A 107 -6.96 4.44 5.45
N GLU A 108 -6.78 5.77 5.53
CA GLU A 108 -6.99 6.54 6.76
C GLU A 108 -8.41 6.36 7.33
N TYR A 109 -9.42 6.32 6.46
CA TYR A 109 -10.80 6.07 6.87
C TYR A 109 -10.92 4.71 7.57
N TYR A 110 -10.40 3.63 6.98
CA TYR A 110 -10.54 2.30 7.57
C TYR A 110 -9.61 2.05 8.76
N LEU A 111 -8.41 2.62 8.78
CA LEU A 111 -7.57 2.62 9.99
C LEU A 111 -8.33 3.22 11.16
N LYS A 112 -9.00 4.37 10.95
CA LYS A 112 -9.86 4.99 11.93
C LYS A 112 -11.06 4.10 12.29
N GLN A 113 -11.78 3.54 11.32
CA GLN A 113 -12.93 2.66 11.60
C GLN A 113 -12.53 1.48 12.48
N VAL A 114 -11.48 0.74 12.12
CA VAL A 114 -11.02 -0.42 12.91
C VAL A 114 -10.68 -0.03 14.34
N THR A 115 -9.97 1.09 14.54
CA THR A 115 -9.62 1.56 15.89
C THR A 115 -10.79 2.12 16.69
N THR A 116 -11.81 2.66 16.03
CA THR A 116 -12.97 3.28 16.71
C THR A 116 -14.14 2.34 16.89
N THR A 117 -14.17 1.20 16.17
CA THR A 117 -15.27 0.24 16.21
C THR A 117 -15.26 -0.65 17.46
N TRP A 118 -14.36 -0.41 18.42
CA TRP A 118 -14.34 -1.11 19.71
C TRP A 118 -14.84 -0.26 20.88
N TRP A 119 -16.17 -0.24 21.00
CA TRP A 119 -17.00 -0.17 22.23
C TRP A 119 -18.25 -1.06 22.07
N LYS A 120 -18.15 -2.21 21.38
CA LYS A 120 -19.27 -3.16 21.25
C LYS A 120 -18.97 -4.46 21.98
#